data_AF-I4EHD2-F1
#
_entry.id   AF-I4EHD2-F1
#
_cell.length_a   1.000
_cell.length_b   1.000
_cell.length_c   1.000
_cell.angle_alpha   90.00
_cell.angle_beta   90.00
_cell.angle_gamma   90.00
#
_symmetry.space_group_name_H-M   'P 1'
#
loop_
_entity.id
_entity.type
_entity.pdbx_description
1 polymer ?
#
loop_
_entity_poly.entity_id
_entity_poly.type
_entity_poly.pdbx_seq_one_letter_code
_entity_poly.pdbx_strand_id
1 'polypeptide(L)' 'MTTGRSPIRTGMQVVGDDGRVAGQVQDVHDFDFIMIRPDRPPIYVPFMAVGQVSDDLVELNIPADEVDTQDWAEAPVE' A
#
# COMPACT_ATOMS: atom_id res chain seq x y z
N MET A 1 -21.80 10.56 10.22
CA MET A 1 -21.04 10.07 9.06
C MET A 1 -19.64 9.84 9.58
N THR A 2 -19.28 8.60 9.92
CA THR A 2 -17.92 8.33 10.38
C THR A 2 -17.04 8.42 9.15
N THR A 3 -16.37 9.56 8.97
CA THR A 3 -15.24 9.68 8.06
C THR A 3 -14.19 8.71 8.58
N GLY A 4 -14.27 7.47 8.10
CA GLY A 4 -13.36 6.40 8.51
C GLY A 4 -11.99 6.78 8.02
N ARG A 5 -11.11 7.18 8.95
CA ARG A 5 -9.66 7.16 8.71
C ARG A 5 -9.33 5.77 8.14
N SER A 6 -8.54 5.73 7.07
CA SER A 6 -8.11 4.48 6.44
C SER A 6 -7.69 3.49 7.54
N PRO A 7 -8.22 2.26 7.59
CA PRO A 7 -7.91 1.30 8.65
C PRO A 7 -6.46 0.79 8.61
N ILE A 8 -5.70 1.25 7.61
CA ILE A 8 -4.30 0.93 7.34
C ILE A 8 -3.43 1.49 8.47
N ARG A 9 -2.53 0.65 8.97
CA ARG A 9 -1.62 0.99 10.07
C ARG A 9 -0.20 0.56 9.69
N THR A 10 0.77 1.21 10.31
CA THR A 10 2.17 0.82 10.20
C THR A 10 2.37 -0.60 10.68
N GLY A 11 3.23 -1.34 9.97
CA GLY A 11 3.49 -2.76 10.21
C GLY A 11 2.55 -3.73 9.50
N MET A 12 1.45 -3.27 8.89
CA MET A 12 0.54 -4.15 8.14
C MET A 12 1.22 -4.77 6.93
N GLN A 13 0.88 -6.03 6.63
CA GLN A 13 1.38 -6.72 5.44
C GLN A 13 0.60 -6.26 4.21
N VAL A 14 1.31 -5.97 3.12
CA VAL A 14 0.70 -5.57 1.85
C VAL A 14 0.80 -6.73 0.88
N VAL A 15 -0.33 -7.12 0.28
CA VAL A 15 -0.42 -8.17 -0.73
C VAL A 15 -1.08 -7.63 -2.00
N GLY A 16 -0.77 -8.23 -3.15
CA GLY A 16 -1.51 -7.98 -4.39
C GLY A 16 -2.86 -8.72 -4.42
N ASP A 17 -3.69 -8.43 -5.42
CA ASP A 17 -4.96 -9.14 -5.66
C ASP A 17 -4.74 -10.64 -5.97
N ASP A 18 -3.53 -10.97 -6.42
CA ASP A 18 -3.04 -12.32 -6.61
C ASP A 18 -2.67 -13.05 -5.29
N GLY A 19 -2.85 -12.37 -4.14
CA GLY A 19 -2.56 -12.89 -2.80
C GLY A 19 -1.07 -13.00 -2.48
N ARG A 20 -0.18 -12.53 -3.37
CA ARG A 20 1.27 -12.56 -3.16
C ARG A 20 1.72 -11.36 -2.34
N VAL A 21 2.76 -11.55 -1.52
CA VAL A 21 3.32 -10.48 -0.69
C VAL A 21 4.00 -9.43 -1.56
N ALA A 22 3.46 -8.22 -1.52
CA ALA A 22 4.03 -7.06 -2.18
C ALA A 22 5.02 -6.33 -1.26
N GLY A 23 4.76 -6.28 0.05
CA GLY A 23 5.64 -5.59 1.01
C GLY A 23 4.99 -5.40 2.38
N GLN A 24 5.46 -4.38 3.10
CA GLN A 24 4.93 -4.01 4.41
C GLN A 24 4.74 -2.50 4.52
N VAL A 25 3.70 -2.05 5.21
CA VAL A 25 3.45 -0.64 5.49
C VAL A 25 4.51 -0.13 6.49
N GLN A 26 5.30 0.85 6.08
CA GLN A 26 6.26 1.54 6.94
C GLN A 26 5.63 2.75 7.63
N ASP A 27 4.94 3.60 6.87
CA ASP A 27 4.29 4.83 7.36
C ASP A 27 2.97 5.08 6.63
N VAL A 28 2.07 5.87 7.21
CA VAL A 28 0.74 6.15 6.65
C VAL A 28 0.51 7.66 6.67
N HIS A 29 0.30 8.22 5.49
CA HIS A 29 0.01 9.64 5.28
C HIS A 29 -1.49 9.87 5.07
N ASP A 30 -1.89 11.12 4.85
CA ASP A 30 -3.29 11.50 4.64
C ASP A 30 -3.89 10.96 3.32
N PHE A 31 -3.08 10.71 2.28
CA PHE A 31 -3.54 10.29 0.95
C PHE A 31 -2.89 9.00 0.41
N ASP A 32 -1.80 8.58 1.04
CA ASP A 32 -0.97 7.45 0.64
C ASP A 32 -0.36 6.77 1.86
N PHE A 33 0.33 5.66 1.63
CA PHE A 33 1.15 5.03 2.64
C PHE A 33 2.48 4.59 2.05
N ILE A 34 3.53 4.62 2.86
CA ILE A 34 4.85 4.18 2.44
C ILE A 34 4.92 2.66 2.59
N MET A 35 5.23 1.97 1.50
CA MET A 35 5.48 0.53 1.51
C MET A 35 6.97 0.24 1.35
N ILE A 36 7.49 -0.63 2.22
CA ILE A 36 8.86 -1.14 2.14
C ILE A 36 8.90 -2.58 1.65
N ARG A 37 10.02 -2.90 1.00
CA ARG A 37 10.31 -4.20 0.40
C ARG A 37 11.76 -4.59 0.64
N PRO A 38 12.08 -5.89 0.71
CA PRO A 38 13.46 -6.35 0.74
C PRO A 38 14.22 -5.90 -0.50
N ASP A 39 15.42 -5.34 -0.33
CA ASP A 39 16.35 -4.97 -1.42
C ASP A 39 15.78 -4.01 -2.48
N ARG A 40 14.72 -3.28 -2.14
CA ARG A 40 14.06 -2.32 -3.04
C ARG A 40 13.82 -1.00 -2.31
N PRO A 41 13.81 0.14 -3.04
CA PRO A 41 13.45 1.41 -2.44
C PRO A 41 12.00 1.39 -1.93
N PRO A 42 11.70 2.18 -0.87
CA PRO A 42 10.34 2.43 -0.45
C PRO A 42 9.55 3.12 -1.57
N ILE A 43 8.25 2.91 -1.58
CA ILE A 43 7.32 3.54 -2.53
C ILE A 43 6.11 4.12 -1.82
N TYR A 44 5.45 5.08 -2.47
CA TYR A 44 4.26 5.77 -1.99
C TYR A 44 3.03 5.17 -2.65
N VAL A 45 2.34 4.30 -1.93
CA VAL A 45 1.16 3.59 -2.45
C VAL A 45 -0.08 4.42 -2.17
N PRO A 46 -0.80 4.89 -3.20
CA PRO A 46 -1.99 5.71 -3.02
C PRO A 46 -3.18 4.84 -2.56
N PHE A 47 -4.07 5.40 -1.72
CA PHE A 47 -5.23 4.63 -1.23
C PHE A 47 -6.18 4.16 -2.34
N MET A 48 -6.14 4.77 -3.53
CA MET A 48 -6.92 4.31 -4.70
C MET A 48 -6.44 2.96 -5.26
N ALA A 49 -5.21 2.55 -4.94
CA ALA A 49 -4.68 1.24 -5.29
C ALA A 49 -5.07 0.15 -4.28
N VAL A 50 -5.70 0.52 -3.17
CA VAL A 50 -6.15 -0.43 -2.15
C VAL A 50 -7.51 -0.98 -2.56
N GLY A 51 -7.59 -2.29 -2.72
CA GLY A 51 -8.85 -2.99 -2.98
C GLY A 51 -9.60 -3.28 -1.68
N GLN A 52 -8.91 -3.93 -0.73
CA GLN A 52 -9.49 -4.35 0.53
C GLN A 52 -8.50 -4.21 1.68
N VAL A 53 -9.00 -3.95 2.89
CA VAL A 53 -8.22 -4.01 4.12
C VAL A 53 -8.91 -4.97 5.09
N SER A 54 -8.18 -5.98 5.57
CA SER A 54 -8.68 -7.03 6.46
C SER A 54 -7.70 -7.24 7.60
N ASP A 55 -8.17 -7.14 8.86
CA ASP A 55 -7.37 -7.32 10.08
C ASP A 55 -6.04 -6.52 10.06
N ASP A 56 -4.93 -7.19 9.73
CA ASP A 56 -3.55 -6.69 9.66
C ASP A 56 -2.95 -6.76 8.23
N LEU A 57 -3.80 -6.90 7.21
CA LEU A 57 -3.44 -7.07 5.82
C LEU A 57 -4.14 -6.04 4.92
N VAL A 58 -3.33 -5.45 4.03
CA VAL A 58 -3.76 -4.54 2.97
C VAL A 58 -3.66 -5.28 1.66
N GLU A 59 -4.78 -5.48 0.98
CA GLU A 59 -4.85 -6.07 -0.35
C GLU A 59 -4.97 -4.96 -1.39
N LEU A 60 -4.02 -4.93 -2.32
CA LEU A 60 -4.05 -4.03 -3.47
C LEU A 60 -5.01 -4.57 -4.54
N ASN A 61 -5.52 -3.66 -5.36
CA ASN A 61 -6.33 -4.03 -6.53
C ASN A 61 -5.50 -4.38 -7.78
N ILE A 62 -4.18 -4.47 -7.62
CA ILE A 62 -3.22 -4.91 -8.63
C ILE A 62 -2.37 -6.07 -8.08
N PRO A 63 -1.78 -6.90 -8.95
CA PRO A 63 -0.93 -8.00 -8.52
C PRO A 63 0.40 -7.50 -7.96
N ALA A 64 1.00 -8.28 -7.06
CA ALA A 64 2.20 -7.86 -6.33
C ALA A 64 3.40 -7.51 -7.24
N ASP A 65 3.54 -8.17 -8.40
CA ASP A 65 4.59 -7.88 -9.39
C ASP A 65 4.37 -6.55 -10.13
N GLU A 66 3.13 -6.09 -10.26
CA GLU A 66 2.83 -4.81 -10.94
C GLU A 66 3.08 -3.60 -10.05
N VAL A 67 3.29 -3.81 -8.74
CA VAL A 67 3.60 -2.72 -7.80
C VAL A 67 4.92 -2.02 -8.15
N ASP A 68 5.90 -2.75 -8.68
CA ASP A 68 7.18 -2.19 -9.13
C ASP A 68 7.11 -1.51 -10.51
N THR A 69 6.05 -1.76 -11.29
CA THR A 69 5.81 -1.09 -12.58
C THR A 69 4.94 0.15 -12.43
N GLN A 70 4.35 0.37 -11.25
CA GLN A 70 3.64 1.60 -10.94
C GLN A 70 4.61 2.75 -10.74
N ASP A 71 4.18 3.94 -11.16
CA ASP A 71 4.89 5.20 -10.98
C ASP A 71 4.72 5.72 -9.52
N TRP A 72 5.04 4.87 -8.54
CA TRP A 72 4.89 5.11 -7.09
C TRP A 72 6.25 5.38 -6.41
N ALA A 73 7.30 5.55 -7.19
CA ALA A 73 8.64 5.88 -6.69
C ALA A 73 8.70 7.28 -6.04
N GLU A 74 7.79 8.17 -6.45
CA GLU A 74 7.65 9.53 -5.92
C GLU A 74 6.26 9.69 -5.31
N ALA A 75 6.14 10.54 -4.27
CA ALA A 75 4.83 10.84 -3.69
C ALA A 75 3.95 11.51 -4.75
N PRO A 76 2.63 11.20 -4.80
CA PRO A 76 1.74 11.86 -5.72
C PRO A 76 1.84 13.38 -5.52
N VAL A 77 2.10 14.11 -6.61
CA VAL A 77 2.11 15.58 -6.58
C VAL A 77 0.69 16.06 -6.28
N GLU A 78 0.54 16.87 -5.23
CA GLU A 78 -0.72 17.49 -4.82
C GLU A 78 -1.37 18.36 -5.92
#